data_AF-A0A5C6LNT3-F1
#
_entry.id   AF-A0A5C6LNT3-F1
#
_cell.length_a   1.000
_cell.length_b   1.000
_cell.length_c   1.000
_cell.angle_alpha   90.00
_cell.angle_beta   90.00
_cell.angle_gamma   90.00
#
_symmetry.space_group_name_H-M   'P 1'
#
loop_
_entity.id
_entity.type
_entity.pdbx_description
1 polymer ?
#
loop_
_entity_poly.entity_id
_entity_poly.type
_entity_poly.pdbx_seq_one_letter_code
_entity_poly.pdbx_strand_id
1 'polypeptide(L)'
;MKLIAATLALLLPLATFAQDQNQEESWKPASAESNAYREYRLKMTTPPYGLAKVKGLIKKNTAYMEDVTIMSSKDYMSLTLREKFTYHMINPESYSQNCDVEPPIQDEHKKVFGHLPDNYAELNWSERQRDFLQANRDSVMEIIKESANRSKRIGLNYKMALVEIKAVEMVPFLVEFFKRDHKDLDILTVLMEFMAETKYEPFVKSVSYTKLYSKNSTYNAYLLFNQANEDLIIQRAMGMYNAAN
;
A
#
# COMPACT_ATOMS: atom_id res chain seq x y z
N MET A 1 -48.97 -53.08 53.84
CA MET A 1 -48.32 -51.81 54.22
C MET A 1 -47.70 -51.24 52.95
N LYS A 2 -48.26 -50.16 52.37
CA LYS A 2 -47.74 -48.77 52.47
C LYS A 2 -46.28 -48.71 51.95
N LEU A 3 -45.86 -47.93 50.95
CA LEU A 3 -46.34 -46.70 50.33
C LEU A 3 -45.54 -46.46 49.02
N ILE A 4 -46.21 -45.92 48.00
CA ILE A 4 -45.81 -44.74 47.18
C ILE A 4 -44.60 -44.81 46.23
N ALA A 5 -44.93 -44.67 44.92
CA ALA A 5 -44.44 -43.74 43.88
C ALA A 5 -42.91 -43.62 43.62
N ALA A 6 -42.42 -43.30 42.41
CA ALA A 6 -43.02 -42.49 41.37
C ALA A 6 -42.38 -42.79 40.01
N THR A 7 -43.21 -42.82 38.97
CA THR A 7 -42.89 -42.43 37.60
C THR A 7 -42.25 -41.04 37.57
N LEU A 8 -41.08 -40.89 36.95
CA LEU A 8 -40.68 -39.60 36.37
C LEU A 8 -39.81 -39.80 35.12
N ALA A 9 -40.47 -39.53 33.99
CA ALA A 9 -39.98 -38.90 32.77
C ALA A 9 -38.57 -39.28 32.24
N LEU A 10 -38.59 -40.14 31.23
CA LEU A 10 -37.72 -40.04 30.06
C LEU A 10 -37.87 -38.64 29.42
N LEU A 11 -36.97 -37.74 29.77
CA LEU A 11 -36.67 -36.54 28.99
C LEU A 11 -35.15 -36.37 29.02
N LEU A 12 -34.47 -37.10 28.14
CA LEU A 12 -33.11 -36.77 27.72
C LEU A 12 -33.19 -35.42 27.00
N PRO A 13 -32.63 -34.31 27.52
CA PRO A 13 -32.31 -33.21 26.65
C PRO A 13 -31.15 -33.70 25.79
N LEU A 14 -31.40 -33.81 24.48
CA LEU A 14 -30.33 -33.70 23.49
C LEU A 14 -29.58 -32.43 23.85
N ALA A 15 -28.42 -32.59 24.50
CA ALA A 15 -27.49 -31.50 24.67
C ALA A 15 -26.98 -31.16 23.27
N THR A 16 -27.75 -30.34 22.57
CA THR A 16 -27.27 -29.54 21.48
C THR A 16 -26.12 -28.74 22.07
N PHE A 17 -24.89 -29.14 21.77
CA PHE A 17 -23.78 -28.21 21.75
C PHE A 17 -24.10 -27.20 20.66
N ALA A 18 -24.96 -26.22 20.99
CA ALA A 18 -24.98 -24.95 20.31
C ALA A 18 -23.60 -24.36 20.59
N GLN A 19 -22.69 -24.56 19.64
CA GLN A 19 -21.43 -23.86 19.59
C GLN A 19 -21.78 -22.38 19.64
N ASP A 20 -21.37 -21.71 20.71
CA ASP A 20 -21.48 -20.26 20.91
C ASP A 20 -20.58 -19.58 19.87
N GLN A 21 -21.00 -19.66 18.60
CA GLN A 21 -20.49 -18.85 17.51
C GLN A 21 -21.10 -17.47 17.74
N ASN A 22 -20.41 -16.60 18.47
CA ASN A 22 -20.45 -15.13 18.40
C ASN A 22 -19.85 -14.48 19.67
N GLN A 23 -18.67 -14.93 20.11
CA GLN A 23 -17.73 -13.97 20.67
C GLN A 23 -16.76 -13.60 19.55
N GLU A 24 -17.11 -12.57 18.78
CA GLU A 24 -16.10 -11.83 18.03
C GLU A 24 -15.05 -11.41 19.06
N GLU A 25 -13.89 -12.09 19.07
CA GLU A 25 -12.73 -11.60 19.81
C GLU A 25 -12.45 -10.20 19.29
N SER A 26 -12.84 -9.20 20.09
CA SER A 26 -12.62 -7.79 19.78
C SER A 26 -11.14 -7.62 19.44
N TRP A 27 -10.85 -7.09 18.25
CA TRP A 27 -9.47 -6.95 17.82
C TRP A 27 -8.64 -6.19 18.84
N LYS A 28 -7.44 -6.71 19.12
CA LYS A 28 -6.51 -6.03 20.00
C LYS A 28 -6.10 -4.68 19.36
N PRO A 29 -6.23 -3.55 20.05
CA PRO A 29 -5.74 -2.28 19.54
C PRO A 29 -4.22 -2.33 19.37
N ALA A 30 -3.71 -1.73 18.29
CA ALA A 30 -2.27 -1.61 18.07
C ALA A 30 -1.65 -0.57 19.03
N SER A 31 -0.34 -0.69 19.28
CA SER A 31 0.38 0.26 20.14
C SER A 31 0.42 1.68 19.53
N ALA A 32 0.73 2.69 20.36
CA ALA A 32 0.85 4.07 19.90
C ALA A 32 1.91 4.23 18.80
N GLU A 33 3.05 3.55 18.92
CA GLU A 33 4.14 3.55 17.94
C GLU A 33 3.71 2.90 16.63
N SER A 34 2.93 1.80 16.71
CA SER A 34 2.35 1.15 15.55
C SER A 34 1.40 2.08 14.80
N ASN A 35 0.48 2.73 15.52
CA ASN A 35 -0.47 3.67 14.94
C ASN A 35 0.23 4.90 14.34
N ALA A 36 1.23 5.45 15.03
CA ALA A 36 2.00 6.59 14.53
C ALA A 36 2.76 6.23 13.24
N TYR A 37 3.31 5.01 13.16
CA TYR A 37 3.94 4.52 11.95
C TYR A 37 2.93 4.29 10.82
N ARG A 38 1.75 3.74 11.11
CA ARG A 38 0.66 3.58 10.15
C ARG A 38 0.23 4.93 9.55
N GLU A 39 0.00 5.93 10.38
CA GLU A 39 -0.31 7.30 9.93
C GLU A 39 0.84 7.86 9.08
N TYR A 40 2.08 7.67 9.53
CA TYR A 40 3.26 8.09 8.78
C TYR A 40 3.34 7.43 7.41
N ARG A 41 3.17 6.12 7.30
CA ARG A 41 3.38 5.38 6.04
C ARG A 41 2.26 5.65 5.03
N LEU A 42 1.01 5.81 5.51
CA LEU A 42 -0.16 6.10 4.67
C LEU A 42 -0.23 7.55 4.19
N LYS A 43 0.60 8.46 4.70
CA LYS A 43 0.52 9.87 4.28
C LYS A 43 0.99 10.09 2.83
N MET A 44 0.05 10.53 1.99
CA MET A 44 0.26 10.93 0.60
C MET A 44 0.99 12.28 0.48
N THR A 45 1.73 12.48 -0.62
CA THR A 45 2.32 13.77 -0.98
C THR A 45 1.36 14.55 -1.88
N THR A 46 1.13 15.82 -1.58
CA THR A 46 0.45 16.75 -2.50
C THR A 46 1.51 17.49 -3.33
N PRO A 47 1.62 17.24 -4.64
CA PRO A 47 2.57 17.98 -5.48
C PRO A 47 2.14 19.44 -5.61
N PRO A 48 3.07 20.42 -5.64
CA PRO A 48 2.70 21.83 -5.67
C PRO A 48 2.40 22.35 -7.08
N TYR A 49 2.59 21.56 -8.15
CA TYR A 49 2.69 22.08 -9.52
C TYR A 49 1.32 22.43 -10.09
N GLY A 50 1.02 23.73 -10.15
CA GLY A 50 -0.29 24.25 -10.57
C GLY A 50 -1.44 23.82 -9.66
N LEU A 51 -1.15 23.52 -8.39
CA LEU A 51 -2.09 22.93 -7.43
C LEU A 51 -3.41 23.69 -7.33
N ALA A 52 -3.37 25.03 -7.29
CA ALA A 52 -4.58 25.85 -7.22
C ALA A 52 -5.46 25.70 -8.47
N LYS A 53 -4.85 25.70 -9.66
CA LYS A 53 -5.55 25.48 -10.93
C LYS A 53 -6.15 24.07 -10.98
N VAL A 54 -5.37 23.05 -10.63
CA VAL A 54 -5.80 21.65 -10.64
C VAL A 54 -6.99 21.44 -9.68
N LYS A 55 -6.90 21.92 -8.43
CA LYS A 55 -8.01 21.85 -7.47
C LYS A 55 -9.25 22.59 -7.96
N GLY A 56 -9.08 23.75 -8.60
CA GLY A 56 -10.18 24.50 -9.21
C GLY A 56 -10.89 23.71 -10.32
N LEU A 57 -10.12 23.04 -11.18
CA LEU A 57 -10.65 22.20 -12.25
C LEU A 57 -11.32 20.93 -11.72
N ILE A 58 -10.75 20.26 -10.71
CA ILE A 58 -11.41 19.12 -10.05
C ILE A 58 -12.77 19.55 -9.51
N LYS A 59 -12.82 20.65 -8.75
CA LYS A 59 -14.07 21.16 -8.16
C LYS A 59 -15.12 21.49 -9.22
N LYS A 60 -14.72 22.05 -10.37
CA LYS A 60 -15.63 22.37 -11.48
C LYS A 60 -16.30 21.13 -12.09
N ASN A 61 -15.65 19.97 -12.04
CA ASN A 61 -16.11 18.74 -12.68
C ASN A 61 -16.88 17.81 -11.71
N THR A 62 -17.30 18.26 -10.53
CA THR A 62 -18.02 17.48 -9.49
C THR A 62 -19.47 17.08 -9.85
N ALA A 63 -19.81 17.01 -11.13
CA ALA A 63 -21.14 16.59 -11.56
C ALA A 63 -21.11 15.12 -12.01
N TYR A 64 -21.92 14.29 -11.32
CA TYR A 64 -22.30 12.92 -11.69
C TYR A 64 -21.25 11.81 -11.53
N MET A 65 -21.04 11.39 -10.29
CA MET A 65 -21.11 10.01 -9.78
C MET A 65 -20.74 10.12 -8.29
N GLU A 66 -21.52 9.53 -7.39
CA GLU A 66 -21.52 9.89 -5.96
C GLU A 66 -20.15 9.75 -5.25
N ASP A 67 -19.18 9.02 -5.83
CA ASP A 67 -17.90 8.72 -5.17
C ASP A 67 -16.61 9.04 -5.97
N VAL A 68 -16.69 9.42 -7.26
CA VAL A 68 -15.50 9.67 -8.10
C VAL A 68 -15.68 10.88 -9.02
N THR A 69 -14.69 11.77 -9.05
CA THR A 69 -14.66 12.91 -9.98
C THR A 69 -13.62 12.68 -11.08
N ILE A 70 -14.07 12.66 -12.34
CA ILE A 70 -13.19 12.56 -13.52
C ILE A 70 -13.13 13.90 -14.23
N MET A 71 -11.94 14.47 -14.36
CA MET A 71 -11.76 15.72 -15.13
C MET A 71 -12.06 15.48 -16.61
N SER A 72 -12.90 16.34 -17.19
CA SER A 72 -13.24 16.32 -18.61
C SER A 72 -11.99 16.37 -19.50
N SER A 73 -12.02 15.71 -20.66
CA SER A 73 -10.88 15.66 -21.58
C SER A 73 -10.38 17.04 -21.99
N LYS A 74 -11.28 18.02 -22.18
CA LYS A 74 -10.92 19.40 -22.50
C LYS A 74 -10.10 20.05 -21.40
N ASP A 75 -10.57 19.98 -20.15
CA ASP A 75 -9.87 20.57 -19.01
C ASP A 75 -8.55 19.82 -18.76
N TYR A 76 -8.55 18.48 -18.86
CA TYR A 76 -7.36 17.64 -18.70
C TYR A 76 -6.27 17.96 -19.74
N MET A 77 -6.66 18.16 -21.01
CA MET A 77 -5.71 18.50 -22.07
C MET A 77 -5.17 19.92 -21.96
N SER A 78 -5.80 20.80 -21.16
CA SER A 78 -5.29 22.14 -20.85
C SER A 78 -4.21 22.15 -19.76
N LEU A 79 -3.96 21.01 -19.11
CA LEU A 79 -2.94 20.86 -18.09
C LEU A 79 -1.56 20.62 -18.74
N THR A 80 -0.54 21.26 -18.18
CA THR A 80 0.86 20.91 -18.45
C THR A 80 1.19 19.52 -17.88
N LEU A 81 2.32 18.93 -18.29
CA LEU A 81 2.78 17.64 -17.76
C LEU A 81 2.84 17.61 -16.23
N ARG A 82 3.41 18.66 -15.61
CA ARG A 82 3.55 18.74 -14.14
C ARG A 82 2.20 18.94 -13.44
N GLU A 83 1.27 19.63 -14.09
CA GLU A 83 -0.11 19.75 -13.60
C GLU A 83 -0.88 18.44 -13.72
N LYS A 84 -0.71 17.69 -14.81
CA LYS A 84 -1.27 16.32 -14.97
C LYS A 84 -0.73 15.37 -13.91
N PHE A 85 0.57 15.42 -13.64
CA PHE A 85 1.17 14.69 -12.52
C PHE A 85 0.51 15.08 -11.19
N THR A 86 0.37 16.38 -10.91
CA THR A 86 -0.30 16.86 -9.69
C THR A 86 -1.71 16.33 -9.57
N TYR A 87 -2.48 16.39 -10.66
CA TYR A 87 -3.84 15.88 -10.73
C TYR A 87 -3.90 14.39 -10.41
N HIS A 88 -3.05 13.56 -11.01
CA HIS A 88 -3.06 12.11 -10.76
C HIS A 88 -2.68 11.74 -9.33
N MET A 89 -1.83 12.53 -8.68
CA MET A 89 -1.40 12.28 -7.31
C MET A 89 -2.44 12.65 -6.26
N ILE A 90 -3.48 13.43 -6.61
CA ILE A 90 -4.48 13.95 -5.66
C ILE A 90 -5.92 13.59 -6.01
N ASN A 91 -6.17 12.97 -7.16
CA ASN A 91 -7.51 12.66 -7.66
C ASN A 91 -7.53 11.29 -8.35
N PRO A 92 -7.66 10.18 -7.61
CA PRO A 92 -7.96 8.88 -8.23
C PRO A 92 -9.28 8.94 -8.99
N GLU A 93 -9.35 8.24 -10.12
CA GLU A 93 -10.47 8.32 -11.09
C GLU A 93 -11.26 7.02 -11.25
N SER A 94 -10.95 6.01 -10.45
CA SER A 94 -11.65 4.73 -10.46
C SER A 94 -12.12 4.38 -9.05
N TYR A 95 -13.15 3.55 -8.97
CA TYR A 95 -13.68 2.99 -7.74
C TYR A 95 -13.81 1.47 -7.86
N SER A 96 -13.46 0.77 -6.78
CA SER A 96 -13.52 -0.66 -6.61
C SER A 96 -13.82 -0.93 -5.13
N GLN A 97 -14.96 -1.53 -4.84
CA GLN A 97 -15.37 -1.81 -3.46
C GLN A 97 -14.35 -2.71 -2.76
N ASN A 98 -14.03 -2.34 -1.51
CA ASN A 98 -13.28 -3.17 -0.61
C ASN A 98 -14.11 -3.38 0.65
N CYS A 99 -14.72 -4.55 0.80
CA CYS A 99 -15.64 -4.85 1.89
C CYS A 99 -14.96 -5.41 3.15
N ASP A 100 -13.62 -5.51 3.16
CA ASP A 100 -12.89 -6.06 4.30
C ASP A 100 -12.30 -4.95 5.16
N VAL A 101 -12.79 -4.85 6.39
CA VAL A 101 -12.18 -3.99 7.41
C VAL A 101 -10.84 -4.63 7.80
N GLU A 102 -9.75 -3.90 7.58
CA GLU A 102 -8.42 -4.39 7.95
C GLU A 102 -8.24 -4.35 9.49
N PRO A 103 -7.90 -5.47 10.14
CA PRO A 103 -7.64 -5.48 11.58
C PRO A 103 -6.37 -4.68 11.92
N PRO A 104 -6.29 -4.09 13.14
CA PRO A 104 -5.11 -3.37 13.59
C PRO A 104 -3.82 -4.20 13.49
N ILE A 105 -2.85 -3.70 12.72
CA ILE A 105 -1.55 -4.35 12.58
C ILE A 105 -0.69 -4.07 13.82
N GLN A 106 -0.34 -5.13 14.54
CA GLN A 106 0.56 -5.06 15.69
C GLN A 106 2.01 -4.82 15.23
N ASP A 107 2.76 -4.00 15.95
CA ASP A 107 4.19 -3.72 15.70
C ASP A 107 4.49 -3.36 14.24
N GLU A 108 3.63 -2.58 13.59
CA GLU A 108 3.76 -2.24 12.17
C GLU A 108 5.09 -1.56 11.84
N HIS A 109 5.58 -0.72 12.77
CA HIS A 109 6.89 -0.06 12.74
C HIS A 109 8.10 -1.01 12.77
N LYS A 110 7.90 -2.32 12.99
CA LYS A 110 8.95 -3.35 12.98
C LYS A 110 8.83 -4.29 11.78
N LYS A 111 8.04 -3.93 10.76
CA LYS A 111 7.68 -4.80 9.65
C LYS A 111 8.01 -4.13 8.32
N VAL A 112 8.75 -4.85 7.47
CA VAL A 112 8.90 -4.54 6.05
C VAL A 112 7.93 -5.43 5.29
N PHE A 113 6.88 -4.86 4.72
CA PHE A 113 5.83 -5.62 4.04
C PHE A 113 6.27 -6.05 2.64
N GLY A 114 5.64 -7.10 2.11
CA GLY A 114 5.85 -7.51 0.72
C GLY A 114 5.22 -6.52 -0.28
N HIS A 115 4.17 -5.83 0.15
CA HIS A 115 3.42 -4.90 -0.68
C HIS A 115 3.24 -3.54 -0.02
N LEU A 116 3.24 -2.49 -0.84
CA LEU A 116 2.77 -1.18 -0.40
C LEU A 116 1.32 -1.27 0.05
N PRO A 117 0.92 -0.55 1.12
CA PRO A 117 -0.46 -0.57 1.58
C PRO A 117 -1.37 0.10 0.56
N ASP A 118 -2.58 -0.41 0.41
CA ASP A 118 -3.63 0.29 -0.31
C ASP A 118 -4.13 1.47 0.55
N ASN A 119 -4.09 2.67 -0.02
CA ASN A 119 -4.46 3.91 0.67
C ASN A 119 -5.47 4.74 -0.12
N TYR A 120 -5.92 4.23 -1.26
CA TYR A 120 -7.07 4.84 -1.90
C TYR A 120 -8.38 4.26 -1.37
N ALA A 121 -8.31 3.33 -0.41
CA ALA A 121 -9.44 2.61 0.16
C ALA A 121 -10.18 1.84 -0.95
N GLU A 122 -11.23 2.44 -1.50
CA GLU A 122 -11.98 1.90 -2.63
C GLU A 122 -11.67 2.64 -3.93
N LEU A 123 -10.92 3.73 -3.88
CA LEU A 123 -10.53 4.50 -5.05
C LEU A 123 -9.28 3.88 -5.71
N ASN A 124 -9.06 4.16 -6.98
CA ASN A 124 -7.93 3.64 -7.74
C ASN A 124 -7.54 4.57 -8.89
N TRP A 125 -6.33 4.41 -9.42
CA TRP A 125 -5.96 5.05 -10.67
C TRP A 125 -6.67 4.42 -11.86
N SER A 126 -7.30 5.26 -12.70
CA SER A 126 -7.88 4.85 -13.98
C SER A 126 -6.79 4.48 -14.99
N GLU A 127 -7.20 3.82 -16.08
CA GLU A 127 -6.31 3.50 -17.21
C GLU A 127 -5.61 4.75 -17.75
N ARG A 128 -6.34 5.87 -17.93
CA ARG A 128 -5.76 7.16 -18.37
C ARG A 128 -4.62 7.62 -17.46
N GLN A 129 -4.76 7.43 -16.16
CA GLN A 129 -3.73 7.84 -15.19
C GLN A 129 -2.50 6.93 -15.29
N ARG A 130 -2.70 5.62 -15.40
CA ARG A 130 -1.63 4.63 -15.58
C ARG A 130 -0.87 4.88 -16.89
N ASP A 131 -1.59 5.07 -18.00
CA ASP A 131 -1.01 5.38 -19.31
C ASP A 131 -0.18 6.65 -19.29
N PHE A 132 -0.66 7.72 -18.63
CA PHE A 132 0.12 8.94 -18.47
C PHE A 132 1.43 8.68 -17.73
N LEU A 133 1.38 7.95 -16.61
CA LEU A 133 2.55 7.65 -15.80
C LEU A 133 3.57 6.83 -16.61
N GLN A 134 3.12 5.79 -17.31
CA GLN A 134 3.97 4.96 -18.16
C GLN A 134 4.58 5.75 -19.32
N ALA A 135 3.78 6.51 -20.06
CA ALA A 135 4.23 7.27 -21.22
C ALA A 135 5.18 8.42 -20.87
N ASN A 136 5.20 8.86 -19.60
CA ASN A 136 6.03 9.97 -19.12
C ASN A 136 7.00 9.53 -18.01
N ARG A 137 7.38 8.24 -18.00
CA ARG A 137 8.16 7.59 -16.95
C ARG A 137 9.36 8.40 -16.45
N ASP A 138 10.22 8.86 -17.34
CA ASP A 138 11.42 9.63 -16.98
C ASP A 138 11.06 10.95 -16.30
N SER A 139 10.07 11.66 -16.83
CA SER A 139 9.58 12.91 -16.24
C SER A 139 8.94 12.67 -14.87
N VAL A 140 8.20 11.57 -14.70
CA VAL A 140 7.62 11.18 -13.40
C VAL A 140 8.73 10.95 -12.38
N MET A 141 9.76 10.18 -12.72
CA MET A 141 10.91 9.93 -11.85
C MET A 141 11.59 11.24 -11.42
N GLU A 142 11.88 12.14 -12.38
CA GLU A 142 12.52 13.42 -12.07
C GLU A 142 11.65 14.34 -11.21
N ILE A 143 10.35 14.42 -11.47
CA ILE A 143 9.41 15.20 -10.65
C ILE A 143 9.35 14.66 -9.21
N ILE A 144 9.36 13.33 -9.04
CA ILE A 144 9.37 12.68 -7.73
C ILE A 144 10.69 12.97 -7.00
N LYS A 145 11.85 12.80 -7.66
CA LYS A 145 13.17 13.13 -7.08
C LYS A 145 13.22 14.57 -6.60
N GLU A 146 12.83 15.52 -7.45
CA GLU A 146 12.80 16.95 -7.13
C GLU A 146 11.91 17.23 -5.91
N SER A 147 10.69 16.69 -5.93
CA SER A 147 9.72 16.90 -4.86
C SER A 147 10.17 16.26 -3.53
N ALA A 148 10.77 15.08 -3.58
CA ALA A 148 11.28 14.37 -2.42
C ALA A 148 12.50 15.08 -1.82
N ASN A 149 13.42 15.58 -2.64
CA ASN A 149 14.56 16.35 -2.17
C ASN A 149 14.18 17.68 -1.53
N ARG A 150 13.12 18.34 -2.03
CA ARG A 150 12.56 19.56 -1.44
C ARG A 150 11.85 19.30 -0.11
N SER A 151 10.96 18.31 -0.07
CA SER A 151 10.09 18.06 1.09
C SER A 151 10.70 17.13 2.14
N LYS A 152 11.83 16.48 1.82
CA LYS A 152 12.43 15.41 2.62
C LYS A 152 11.47 14.25 2.91
N ARG A 153 10.52 14.00 2.01
CA ARG A 153 9.54 12.92 2.12
C ARG A 153 9.17 12.33 0.75
N ILE A 154 9.00 11.00 0.71
CA ILE A 154 8.37 10.30 -0.41
C ILE A 154 7.01 9.79 0.07
N GLY A 155 5.93 10.42 -0.39
CA GLY A 155 4.57 10.01 -0.04
C GLY A 155 4.22 8.65 -0.62
N LEU A 156 3.21 7.98 -0.05
CA LEU A 156 2.79 6.66 -0.53
C LEU A 156 2.37 6.68 -2.01
N ASN A 157 1.61 7.68 -2.46
CA ASN A 157 1.26 7.86 -3.87
C ASN A 157 2.47 7.97 -4.80
N TYR A 158 3.58 8.56 -4.36
CA TYR A 158 4.81 8.58 -5.15
C TYR A 158 5.46 7.20 -5.20
N LYS A 159 5.53 6.48 -4.07
CA LYS A 159 6.03 5.10 -4.01
C LYS A 159 5.21 4.19 -4.93
N MET A 160 3.88 4.29 -4.88
CA MET A 160 2.97 3.59 -5.80
C MET A 160 3.22 3.96 -7.26
N ALA A 161 3.44 5.24 -7.57
CA ALA A 161 3.72 5.66 -8.95
C ALA A 161 5.05 5.10 -9.47
N LEU A 162 6.06 4.98 -8.60
CA LEU A 162 7.35 4.36 -8.96
C LEU A 162 7.21 2.86 -9.23
N VAL A 163 6.42 2.15 -8.42
CA VAL A 163 6.08 0.74 -8.64
C VAL A 163 5.30 0.58 -9.94
N GLU A 164 4.25 1.39 -10.14
CA GLU A 164 3.44 1.36 -11.36
C GLU A 164 4.31 1.44 -12.62
N ILE A 165 5.21 2.42 -12.69
CA ILE A 165 6.10 2.62 -13.86
C ILE A 165 7.35 1.75 -13.85
N LYS A 166 7.49 0.83 -12.88
CA LYS A 166 8.63 -0.08 -12.74
C LYS A 166 9.98 0.66 -12.72
N ALA A 167 10.08 1.72 -11.92
CA ALA A 167 11.19 2.67 -11.91
C ALA A 167 12.50 2.13 -11.30
N VAL A 168 13.08 1.05 -11.85
CA VAL A 168 14.29 0.39 -11.33
C VAL A 168 15.50 1.33 -11.23
N GLU A 169 15.60 2.33 -12.10
CA GLU A 169 16.64 3.36 -12.13
C GLU A 169 16.57 4.29 -10.90
N MET A 170 15.46 4.27 -10.17
CA MET A 170 15.32 4.97 -8.89
C MET A 170 15.97 4.25 -7.72
N VAL A 171 16.43 3.00 -7.88
CA VAL A 171 17.01 2.20 -6.79
C VAL A 171 18.13 2.95 -6.05
N PRO A 172 19.16 3.53 -6.70
CA PRO A 172 20.20 4.27 -5.97
C PRO A 172 19.64 5.45 -5.18
N PHE A 173 18.76 6.24 -5.80
CA PHE A 173 18.12 7.38 -5.15
C PHE A 173 17.29 6.96 -3.93
N LEU A 174 16.52 5.88 -4.04
CA LEU A 174 15.68 5.36 -2.96
C LEU A 174 16.52 4.83 -1.80
N VAL A 175 17.59 4.08 -2.10
CA VAL A 175 18.54 3.58 -1.09
C VAL A 175 19.21 4.74 -0.35
N GLU A 176 19.71 5.74 -1.08
CA GLU A 176 20.30 6.94 -0.45
C GLU A 176 19.28 7.71 0.37
N PHE A 177 18.03 7.82 -0.10
CA PHE A 177 16.97 8.51 0.62
C PHE A 177 16.65 7.79 1.94
N PHE A 178 16.49 6.47 1.91
CA PHE A 178 16.19 5.65 3.08
C PHE A 178 17.31 5.71 4.13
N LYS A 179 18.58 5.61 3.70
CA LYS A 179 19.76 5.65 4.59
C LYS A 179 19.94 6.97 5.35
N ARG A 180 19.16 8.02 5.04
CA ARG A 180 19.22 9.29 5.78
C ARG A 180 18.67 9.17 7.20
N ASP A 181 17.64 8.35 7.40
CA ASP A 181 17.00 8.21 8.71
C ASP A 181 16.45 6.81 9.04
N HIS A 182 16.44 5.89 8.07
CA HIS A 182 15.96 4.50 8.20
C HIS A 182 14.48 4.39 8.63
N LYS A 183 13.67 5.44 8.48
CA LYS A 183 12.30 5.48 9.00
C LYS A 183 11.26 4.93 8.03
N ASP A 184 11.40 5.21 6.74
CA ASP A 184 10.38 4.83 5.75
C ASP A 184 10.61 3.40 5.22
N LEU A 185 10.11 2.39 5.95
CA LEU A 185 10.29 0.99 5.57
C LEU A 185 9.56 0.61 4.27
N ASP A 186 8.61 1.44 3.82
CA ASP A 186 7.97 1.23 2.52
C ASP A 186 8.97 1.47 1.37
N ILE A 187 10.07 2.20 1.59
CA ILE A 187 11.14 2.27 0.57
C ILE A 187 11.76 0.89 0.35
N LEU A 188 12.03 0.14 1.42
CA LEU A 188 12.51 -1.24 1.30
C LEU A 188 11.46 -2.13 0.63
N THR A 189 10.17 -1.87 0.86
CA THR A 189 9.07 -2.55 0.18
C THR A 189 9.09 -2.30 -1.33
N VAL A 190 9.22 -1.04 -1.76
CA VAL A 190 9.37 -0.68 -3.19
C VAL A 190 10.56 -1.40 -3.84
N LEU A 191 11.70 -1.45 -3.15
CA LEU A 191 12.89 -2.17 -3.65
C LEU A 191 12.60 -3.67 -3.84
N MET A 192 11.86 -4.30 -2.92
CA MET A 192 11.44 -5.70 -3.05
C MET A 192 10.44 -5.92 -4.19
N GLU A 193 9.48 -5.02 -4.36
CA GLU A 193 8.53 -5.09 -5.48
C GLU A 193 9.26 -4.97 -6.83
N PHE A 194 10.23 -4.06 -6.98
CA PHE A 194 11.06 -4.00 -8.18
C PHE A 194 11.80 -5.31 -8.48
N MET A 195 12.38 -5.95 -7.46
CA MET A 195 13.05 -7.24 -7.63
C MET A 195 12.07 -8.36 -7.99
N ALA A 196 10.86 -8.35 -7.45
CA ALA A 196 9.81 -9.31 -7.78
C ALA A 196 9.33 -9.15 -9.22
N GLU A 197 9.04 -7.91 -9.65
CA GLU A 197 8.53 -7.59 -10.98
C GLU A 197 9.53 -7.87 -12.10
N THR A 198 10.81 -7.53 -11.87
CA THR A 198 11.90 -7.83 -12.80
C THR A 198 12.31 -9.30 -12.78
N LYS A 199 11.76 -10.09 -11.86
CA LYS A 199 12.11 -11.50 -11.63
C LYS A 199 13.61 -11.68 -11.36
N TYR A 200 14.20 -10.78 -10.57
CA TYR A 200 15.62 -10.84 -10.23
C TYR A 200 15.93 -12.14 -9.48
N GLU A 201 16.67 -13.04 -10.15
CA GLU A 201 16.89 -14.43 -9.73
C GLU A 201 17.36 -14.59 -8.27
N PRO A 202 18.36 -13.83 -7.77
CA PRO A 202 18.76 -13.91 -6.36
C PRO A 202 17.66 -13.56 -5.36
N PHE A 203 16.65 -12.79 -5.77
CA PHE A 203 15.50 -12.47 -4.93
C PHE A 203 14.39 -13.51 -5.05
N VAL A 204 13.94 -13.84 -6.27
CA VAL A 204 12.79 -14.74 -6.47
C VAL A 204 13.04 -16.17 -5.98
N LYS A 205 14.31 -16.62 -5.95
CA LYS A 205 14.71 -17.91 -5.35
C LYS A 205 14.95 -17.87 -3.85
N SER A 206 14.79 -16.71 -3.21
CA SER A 206 15.11 -16.52 -1.80
C SER A 206 13.97 -16.95 -0.87
N VAL A 207 14.33 -17.24 0.38
CA VAL A 207 13.38 -17.44 1.48
C VAL A 207 12.53 -16.18 1.72
N SER A 208 13.11 -14.98 1.54
CA SER A 208 12.40 -13.70 1.64
C SER A 208 11.24 -13.65 0.64
N TYR A 209 11.48 -13.97 -0.63
CA TYR A 209 10.44 -13.99 -1.66
C TYR A 209 9.37 -15.05 -1.36
N THR A 210 9.78 -16.26 -0.99
CA THR A 210 8.84 -17.32 -0.64
C THR A 210 7.91 -16.90 0.50
N LYS A 211 8.44 -16.24 1.54
CA LYS A 211 7.62 -15.74 2.65
C LYS A 211 6.64 -14.65 2.22
N LEU A 212 7.07 -13.75 1.34
CA LEU A 212 6.31 -12.55 0.98
C LEU A 212 5.30 -12.76 -0.17
N TYR A 213 5.63 -13.58 -1.17
CA TYR A 213 4.91 -13.64 -2.45
C TYR A 213 4.53 -15.05 -2.90
N SER A 214 4.69 -16.07 -2.05
CA SER A 214 4.22 -17.42 -2.41
C SER A 214 2.69 -17.47 -2.49
N LYS A 215 2.15 -18.53 -3.09
CA LYS A 215 0.70 -18.77 -3.14
C LYS A 215 0.04 -18.87 -1.75
N ASN A 216 0.83 -19.13 -0.70
CA ASN A 216 0.36 -19.22 0.67
C ASN A 216 0.60 -17.93 1.48
N SER A 217 1.18 -16.90 0.85
CA SER A 217 1.44 -15.61 1.48
C SER A 217 0.17 -14.77 1.49
N THR A 218 -0.05 -14.07 2.60
CA THR A 218 -1.13 -13.07 2.71
C THR A 218 -0.62 -11.72 2.22
N TYR A 219 -1.52 -10.81 1.85
CA TYR A 219 -1.15 -9.41 1.52
C TYR A 219 -0.31 -8.74 2.62
N ASN A 220 -0.62 -9.04 3.90
CA ASN A 220 0.10 -8.55 5.06
C ASN A 220 1.36 -9.34 5.42
N ALA A 221 1.91 -10.15 4.51
CA ALA A 221 3.17 -10.86 4.74
C ALA A 221 4.32 -9.84 4.88
N TYR A 222 5.22 -10.10 5.83
CA TYR A 222 6.30 -9.18 6.17
C TYR A 222 7.60 -9.87 6.56
N LEU A 223 8.70 -9.13 6.42
CA LEU A 223 9.98 -9.41 7.08
C LEU A 223 10.09 -8.57 8.36
N LEU A 224 10.71 -9.12 9.40
CA LEU A 224 11.03 -8.33 10.58
C LEU A 224 12.08 -7.29 10.18
N PHE A 225 11.85 -6.04 10.57
CA PHE A 225 12.84 -5.00 10.36
C PHE A 225 14.01 -5.19 11.33
N ASN A 226 15.18 -5.46 10.78
CA ASN A 226 16.47 -5.56 11.47
C ASN A 226 17.58 -5.31 10.45
N GLN A 227 18.81 -5.09 10.93
CA GLN A 227 19.95 -4.74 10.06
C GLN A 227 20.22 -5.80 8.98
N ALA A 228 20.14 -7.09 9.33
CA ALA A 228 20.42 -8.17 8.37
C ALA A 228 19.41 -8.17 7.21
N ASN A 229 18.12 -7.97 7.49
CA ASN A 229 17.10 -7.90 6.45
C ASN A 229 17.21 -6.59 5.65
N GLU A 230 17.50 -5.46 6.30
CA GLU A 230 17.76 -4.19 5.62
C GLU A 230 18.91 -4.31 4.62
N ASP A 231 20.08 -4.75 5.09
CA ASP A 231 21.29 -4.90 4.28
C ASP A 231 21.05 -5.84 3.10
N LEU A 232 20.37 -6.97 3.34
CA LEU A 232 20.10 -7.96 2.31
C LEU A 232 19.15 -7.44 1.24
N ILE A 233 18.12 -6.67 1.62
CA ILE A 233 17.20 -6.02 0.66
C ILE A 233 17.98 -5.02 -0.18
N ILE A 234 18.73 -4.12 0.45
CA ILE A 234 19.50 -3.08 -0.24
C ILE A 234 20.56 -3.70 -1.16
N GLN A 235 21.30 -4.69 -0.68
CA GLN A 235 22.32 -5.40 -1.46
C GLN A 235 21.73 -6.03 -2.72
N ARG A 236 20.60 -6.74 -2.59
CA ARG A 236 19.94 -7.39 -3.73
C ARG A 236 19.35 -6.36 -4.71
N ALA A 237 18.74 -5.30 -4.20
CA ALA A 237 18.18 -4.25 -5.04
C ALA A 237 19.27 -3.52 -5.85
N MET A 238 20.40 -3.18 -5.21
CA MET A 238 21.57 -2.64 -5.90
C MET A 238 22.17 -3.65 -6.88
N GLY A 239 22.22 -4.93 -6.52
CA GLY A 239 22.65 -6.01 -7.42
C GLY A 239 21.77 -6.16 -8.66
N MET A 240 20.46 -6.02 -8.51
CA MET A 240 19.49 -5.98 -9.61
C MET A 240 19.75 -4.76 -10.50
N TYR A 241 19.85 -3.56 -9.91
CA TYR A 241 20.11 -2.32 -10.65
C TYR A 241 21.42 -2.40 -11.46
N ASN A 242 22.49 -2.91 -10.86
CA ASN A 242 23.80 -3.07 -11.50
C ASN A 242 23.83 -4.17 -12.58
N ALA A 243 22.90 -5.13 -12.56
CA ALA A 243 22.82 -6.16 -13.59
C ALA A 243 22.02 -5.69 -14.83
N ALA A 244 21.24 -4.62 -14.69
CA ALA A 244 20.37 -4.07 -15.73
C ALA A 244 21.00 -2.90 -16.50
N ASN A 245 22.13 -2.37 -16.04
CA ASN A 245 22.87 -1.22 -16.60
C ASN A 245 24.34 -1.58 -16.79
#